data_AF-A0A2P5EB64-F1
#
_entry.id   AF-A0A2P5EB64-F1
#
_cell.length_a   1.000
_cell.length_b   1.000
_cell.length_c   1.000
_cell.angle_alpha   90.00
_cell.angle_beta   90.00
_cell.angle_gamma   90.00
#
_symmetry.space_group_name_H-M   'P 1'
#
loop_
_entity.id
_entity.type
_entity.pdbx_description
1 polymer ?
#
loop_
_entity_poly.entity_id
_entity_poly.type
_entity_poly.pdbx_seq_one_letter_code
_entity_poly.pdbx_strand_id
1 'polypeptide(L)'
;MEAQNLFTPTSSLSTFFSMFLLIYLFAYFVVFRNWGPKHIAEASSCLISLAHGTPAFLLAINALTKSQLPLSSFASPNTNSQNIVLDYSIAYFLIDLLHYVVFFPSDVLFIFHHLATLYVFVTCRFVVHHGASALLVLLVLAEITSLCQNVWTLASFRKADTPAASKLYEYLSPRFYAFYSVFRGFLGPLFVLKMGIFFISGAADTLIPRWAWISWMVVITTAIFVSIVWVLNHWIEWFRERSRVQKKVA
;
A
#
# COMPACT_ATOMS: atom_id res chain seq x y z
N MET A 1 11.76 -24.65 -27.05
CA MET A 1 12.29 -24.05 -25.80
C MET A 1 12.51 -22.59 -26.09
N GLU A 2 11.40 -21.83 -26.12
CA GLU A 2 11.46 -20.39 -26.35
C GLU A 2 11.80 -19.72 -25.02
N ALA A 3 12.91 -19.02 -24.98
CA ALA A 3 13.20 -18.09 -23.90
C ALA A 3 12.17 -16.96 -24.00
N GLN A 4 11.04 -17.11 -23.31
CA GLN A 4 10.08 -16.04 -23.14
C GLN A 4 10.80 -14.89 -22.42
N ASN A 5 10.86 -13.75 -23.11
CA ASN A 5 11.45 -12.51 -22.62
C ASN A 5 10.93 -12.18 -21.22
N LEU A 6 11.75 -12.41 -20.20
CA LEU A 6 11.40 -12.27 -18.78
C LEU A 6 11.04 -10.82 -18.36
N PHE A 7 11.18 -9.84 -19.26
CA PHE A 7 11.14 -8.41 -18.93
C PHE A 7 10.49 -7.51 -19.98
N THR A 8 9.70 -8.02 -20.93
CA THR A 8 8.86 -7.09 -21.72
C THR A 8 7.73 -6.60 -20.83
N PRO A 9 7.65 -5.30 -20.50
CA PRO A 9 6.50 -4.78 -19.78
C PRO A 9 5.25 -5.15 -20.57
N THR A 10 4.24 -5.68 -19.90
CA THR A 10 2.92 -5.79 -20.53
C THR A 10 2.48 -4.40 -20.97
N SER A 11 1.74 -4.32 -22.07
CA SER A 11 1.20 -3.05 -22.57
C SER A 11 0.45 -2.27 -21.48
N SER A 12 -0.20 -2.99 -20.55
CA SER A 12 -0.82 -2.44 -19.33
C SER A 12 0.18 -1.78 -18.37
N LEU A 13 1.27 -2.46 -18.01
CA LEU A 13 2.23 -1.93 -17.03
C LEU A 13 2.88 -0.63 -17.53
N SER A 14 3.34 -0.59 -18.78
CA SER A 14 3.89 0.65 -19.36
C SER A 14 2.88 1.77 -19.40
N THR A 15 1.63 1.47 -19.76
CA THR A 15 0.55 2.47 -19.80
C THR A 15 0.28 3.05 -18.41
N PHE A 16 0.15 2.19 -17.39
CA PHE A 16 -0.08 2.63 -16.02
C PHE A 16 1.12 3.39 -15.45
N PHE A 17 2.35 2.98 -15.77
CA PHE A 17 3.55 3.70 -15.36
C PHE A 17 3.56 5.11 -15.92
N SER A 18 3.34 5.28 -17.23
CA SER A 18 3.22 6.60 -17.85
C SER A 18 2.08 7.42 -17.27
N MET A 19 0.94 6.79 -16.98
CA MET A 19 -0.19 7.45 -16.32
C MET A 19 0.19 8.00 -14.94
N PHE A 20 0.78 7.18 -14.06
CA PHE A 20 1.19 7.61 -12.72
C PHE A 20 2.31 8.66 -12.76
N LEU A 21 3.25 8.55 -13.71
CA LEU A 21 4.26 9.58 -13.95
C LEU A 21 3.61 10.92 -14.31
N LEU A 22 2.65 10.93 -15.25
CA LEU A 22 1.95 12.15 -15.64
C LEU A 22 1.14 12.75 -14.48
N ILE A 23 0.46 11.90 -13.68
CA ILE A 23 -0.26 12.36 -12.49
C ILE A 23 0.72 12.96 -11.48
N TYR A 24 1.87 12.33 -11.25
CA TYR A 24 2.90 12.86 -10.35
C TYR A 24 3.40 14.23 -10.81
N LEU A 25 3.78 14.35 -12.09
CA LEU A 25 4.27 15.60 -12.66
C LEU A 25 3.20 16.70 -12.61
N PHE A 26 1.94 16.36 -12.89
CA PHE A 26 0.83 17.29 -12.76
C PHE A 26 0.62 17.73 -11.29
N ALA A 27 0.69 16.80 -10.34
CA ALA A 27 0.60 17.11 -8.92
C ALA A 27 1.70 18.08 -8.50
N TYR A 28 2.94 17.79 -8.91
CA TYR A 28 4.13 18.56 -8.56
C TYR A 28 4.11 19.95 -9.19
N PHE A 29 3.99 20.04 -10.52
CA PHE A 29 4.14 21.32 -11.23
C PHE A 29 2.87 22.18 -11.29
N VAL A 30 1.69 21.60 -11.06
CA VAL A 30 0.42 22.31 -11.21
C VAL A 30 -0.35 22.39 -9.89
N VAL A 31 -0.70 21.26 -9.28
CA VAL A 31 -1.59 21.22 -8.10
C VAL A 31 -0.91 21.83 -6.87
N PHE A 32 0.32 21.39 -6.57
CA PHE A 32 1.06 21.76 -5.37
C PHE A 32 2.16 22.79 -5.62
N ARG A 33 2.17 23.44 -6.79
CA ARG A 33 3.20 24.43 -7.17
C ARG A 33 3.43 25.54 -6.14
N ASN A 34 2.40 25.87 -5.35
CA ASN A 34 2.44 26.92 -4.33
C ASN A 34 2.64 26.40 -2.90
N TRP A 35 2.90 25.10 -2.71
CA TRP A 35 3.07 24.49 -1.38
C TRP A 35 4.50 24.58 -0.85
N GLY A 36 5.38 25.26 -1.57
CA GLY A 36 6.77 25.46 -1.22
C GLY A 36 7.63 24.20 -1.36
N PRO A 37 8.96 24.35 -1.38
CA PRO A 37 9.89 23.23 -1.64
C PRO A 37 9.82 22.14 -0.57
N LYS A 38 9.37 22.49 0.65
CA LYS A 38 9.30 21.56 1.78
C LYS A 38 8.26 20.46 1.60
N HIS A 39 7.08 20.79 1.08
CA HIS A 39 5.92 19.89 1.08
C HIS A 39 5.41 19.52 -0.32
N ILE A 40 5.89 20.18 -1.38
CA ILE A 40 5.46 19.93 -2.76
C ILE A 40 5.65 18.47 -3.18
N ALA A 41 6.81 17.88 -2.86
CA ALA A 41 7.13 16.51 -3.23
C ALA A 41 6.25 15.52 -2.44
N GLU A 42 6.18 15.66 -1.11
CA GLU A 42 5.39 14.78 -0.24
C GLU A 42 3.89 14.83 -0.59
N ALA A 43 3.37 16.02 -0.86
CA ALA A 43 1.98 16.20 -1.26
C ALA A 43 1.69 15.56 -2.63
N SER A 44 2.66 15.62 -3.56
CA SER A 44 2.55 14.97 -4.86
C SER A 44 2.52 13.45 -4.74
N SER A 45 3.35 12.86 -3.86
CA SER A 45 3.30 11.44 -3.49
C SER A 45 1.94 11.07 -2.90
N CYS A 46 1.41 11.87 -1.97
CA CYS A 46 0.06 11.64 -1.42
C CYS A 46 -1.03 11.63 -2.51
N LEU A 47 -0.94 12.51 -3.51
CA LEU A 47 -1.92 12.57 -4.60
C LEU A 47 -1.84 11.35 -5.51
N ILE A 48 -0.63 10.88 -5.89
CA ILE A 48 -0.53 9.64 -6.66
C ILE A 48 -0.97 8.41 -5.84
N SER A 49 -0.73 8.42 -4.53
CA SER A 49 -1.24 7.38 -3.62
C SER A 49 -2.76 7.39 -3.55
N LEU A 50 -3.42 8.56 -3.53
CA LEU A 50 -4.88 8.66 -3.67
C LEU A 50 -5.38 8.16 -5.02
N ALA A 51 -4.66 8.54 -6.09
CA ALA A 51 -4.97 8.12 -7.45
C ALA A 51 -4.79 6.63 -7.67
N HIS A 52 -3.96 5.95 -6.86
CA HIS A 52 -3.80 4.50 -6.83
C HIS A 52 -4.79 3.82 -5.88
N GLY A 53 -4.81 4.20 -4.61
CA GLY A 53 -5.46 3.43 -3.56
C GLY A 53 -6.97 3.29 -3.73
N THR A 54 -7.65 4.37 -4.13
CA THR A 54 -9.11 4.32 -4.34
C THR A 54 -9.48 3.42 -5.53
N PRO A 55 -8.88 3.57 -6.73
CA PRO A 55 -9.11 2.62 -7.82
C PRO A 55 -8.62 1.21 -7.51
N ALA A 56 -7.45 1.04 -6.88
CA ALA A 56 -6.89 -0.27 -6.56
C ALA A 56 -7.81 -1.07 -5.64
N PHE A 57 -8.38 -0.45 -4.62
CA PHE A 57 -9.40 -1.05 -3.76
C PHE A 57 -10.60 -1.55 -4.58
N LEU A 58 -11.18 -0.70 -5.43
CA LEU A 58 -12.36 -1.04 -6.23
C LEU A 58 -12.06 -2.13 -7.26
N LEU A 59 -10.93 -2.02 -7.96
CA LEU A 59 -10.48 -2.97 -8.97
C LEU A 59 -10.16 -4.33 -8.34
N ALA A 60 -9.53 -4.37 -7.16
CA ALA A 60 -9.25 -5.59 -6.43
C ALA A 60 -10.54 -6.29 -5.98
N ILE A 61 -11.50 -5.55 -5.40
CA ILE A 61 -12.83 -6.11 -5.06
C ILE A 61 -13.52 -6.65 -6.30
N ASN A 62 -13.49 -5.92 -7.42
CA ASN A 62 -14.08 -6.38 -8.68
C ASN A 62 -13.42 -7.68 -9.21
N ALA A 63 -12.09 -7.74 -9.17
CA ALA A 63 -11.33 -8.91 -9.61
C ALA A 63 -11.59 -10.14 -8.72
N LEU A 64 -11.70 -9.94 -7.40
CA LEU A 64 -12.00 -11.00 -6.43
C LEU A 64 -13.43 -11.52 -6.59
N THR A 65 -14.41 -10.63 -6.78
CA THR A 65 -15.83 -11.01 -6.92
C THR A 65 -16.14 -11.70 -8.26
N LYS A 66 -15.40 -11.35 -9.32
CA LYS A 66 -15.49 -12.03 -10.62
C LYS A 66 -14.76 -13.37 -10.67
N SER A 67 -13.79 -13.59 -9.79
CA SER A 67 -13.15 -14.91 -9.72
C SER A 67 -14.16 -15.91 -9.18
N GLN A 68 -14.52 -16.91 -9.98
CA GLN A 68 -15.40 -18.02 -9.57
C GLN A 68 -14.71 -18.97 -8.58
N LEU A 69 -13.49 -18.65 -8.15
CA LEU A 69 -12.66 -19.47 -7.30
C LEU A 69 -12.93 -19.15 -5.82
N PRO A 70 -12.93 -20.17 -4.94
CA PRO A 70 -13.05 -19.94 -3.51
C PRO A 70 -11.95 -19.00 -3.02
N LEU A 71 -12.31 -18.02 -2.19
CA LEU A 71 -11.36 -17.08 -1.59
C LEU A 71 -10.29 -17.78 -0.73
N SER A 72 -10.51 -19.05 -0.37
CA SER A 72 -9.57 -19.92 0.35
C SER A 72 -8.53 -20.59 -0.55
N SER A 73 -8.67 -20.52 -1.88
CA SER A 73 -7.68 -21.05 -2.82
C SER A 73 -6.55 -20.05 -3.04
N PHE A 74 -5.67 -19.92 -2.05
CA PHE A 74 -4.55 -18.96 -2.09
C PHE A 74 -3.44 -19.34 -3.09
N ALA A 75 -3.54 -20.50 -3.73
CA ALA A 75 -2.62 -20.95 -4.79
C ALA A 75 -3.26 -21.00 -6.18
N SER A 76 -4.45 -20.42 -6.35
CA SER A 76 -5.12 -20.35 -7.64
C SER A 76 -4.25 -19.66 -8.70
N PRO A 77 -4.33 -20.08 -9.99
CA PRO A 77 -3.75 -19.33 -11.09
C PRO A 77 -4.27 -17.88 -11.10
N ASN A 78 -3.40 -16.94 -11.46
CA ASN A 78 -3.78 -15.54 -11.57
C ASN A 78 -4.72 -15.34 -12.76
N THR A 79 -5.88 -14.74 -12.53
CA THR A 79 -6.79 -14.33 -13.61
C THR A 79 -6.28 -13.06 -14.30
N ASN A 80 -6.76 -12.80 -15.51
CA ASN A 80 -6.42 -11.57 -16.25
C ASN A 80 -6.78 -10.30 -15.47
N SER A 81 -7.94 -10.27 -14.82
CA SER A 81 -8.34 -9.13 -13.99
C SER A 81 -7.40 -8.93 -12.81
N GLN A 82 -6.98 -9.99 -12.13
CA GLN A 82 -6.02 -9.90 -11.03
C GLN A 82 -4.65 -9.40 -11.52
N ASN A 83 -4.19 -9.87 -12.69
CA ASN A 83 -2.95 -9.40 -13.31
C ASN A 83 -3.00 -7.91 -13.68
N ILE A 84 -4.15 -7.39 -14.12
CA ILE A 84 -4.33 -5.94 -14.37
C ILE A 84 -4.20 -5.14 -13.07
N VAL A 85 -4.78 -5.62 -11.96
CA VAL A 85 -4.65 -4.95 -10.64
C VAL A 85 -3.19 -4.96 -10.16
N LEU A 86 -2.48 -6.07 -10.37
CA LEU A 86 -1.05 -6.16 -10.05
C LEU A 86 -0.23 -5.21 -10.92
N ASP A 87 -0.42 -5.19 -12.24
CA ASP A 87 0.29 -4.26 -13.15
C ASP A 87 0.03 -2.79 -12.75
N TYR A 88 -1.22 -2.45 -12.42
CA TYR A 88 -1.62 -1.13 -11.94
C TYR A 88 -0.91 -0.74 -10.65
N SER A 89 -0.86 -1.66 -9.67
CA SER A 89 -0.22 -1.38 -8.39
C SER A 89 1.30 -1.35 -8.49
N ILE A 90 1.92 -2.25 -9.27
CA ILE A 90 3.36 -2.24 -9.54
C ILE A 90 3.77 -0.89 -10.17
N ALA A 91 3.00 -0.39 -11.14
CA ALA A 91 3.28 0.92 -11.75
C ALA A 91 3.29 2.06 -10.72
N TYR A 92 2.30 2.11 -9.83
CA TYR A 92 2.26 3.10 -8.74
C TYR A 92 3.49 2.97 -7.83
N PHE A 93 3.75 1.78 -7.28
CA PHE A 93 4.85 1.57 -6.35
C PHE A 93 6.22 1.88 -6.97
N LEU A 94 6.40 1.69 -8.28
CA LEU A 94 7.62 2.08 -8.99
C LEU A 94 7.80 3.61 -9.04
N ILE A 95 6.75 4.36 -9.38
CA ILE A 95 6.81 5.83 -9.43
C ILE A 95 7.00 6.41 -8.03
N ASP A 96 6.30 5.88 -7.03
CA ASP A 96 6.41 6.38 -5.66
C ASP A 96 7.76 6.00 -5.02
N LEU A 97 8.31 4.83 -5.34
CA LEU A 97 9.68 4.47 -4.97
C LEU A 97 10.70 5.44 -5.59
N LEU A 98 10.55 5.79 -6.88
CA LEU A 98 11.41 6.78 -7.52
C LEU A 98 11.33 8.14 -6.81
N HIS A 99 10.12 8.55 -6.42
CA HIS A 99 9.92 9.74 -5.60
C HIS A 99 10.73 9.68 -4.29
N TYR A 100 10.61 8.60 -3.50
CA TYR A 100 11.35 8.47 -2.25
C TYR A 100 12.87 8.46 -2.47
N VAL A 101 13.37 7.72 -3.46
CA VAL A 101 14.81 7.67 -3.74
C VAL A 101 15.37 9.02 -4.16
N VAL A 102 14.62 9.83 -4.91
CA VAL A 102 15.07 11.13 -5.42
C VAL A 102 14.93 12.24 -4.37
N PHE A 103 13.80 12.31 -3.67
CA PHE A 103 13.48 13.44 -2.79
C PHE A 103 13.70 13.14 -1.31
N PHE A 104 13.61 11.87 -0.88
CA PHE A 104 13.67 11.46 0.52
C PHE A 104 14.55 10.21 0.73
N PRO A 105 15.82 10.19 0.29
CA PRO A 105 16.67 9.00 0.36
C PRO A 105 16.97 8.54 1.79
N SER A 106 16.78 9.41 2.79
CA SER A 106 16.89 9.07 4.21
C SER A 106 15.67 8.35 4.77
N ASP A 107 14.54 8.34 4.05
CA ASP A 107 13.31 7.66 4.48
C ASP A 107 13.34 6.16 4.14
N VAL A 108 14.29 5.47 4.78
CA VAL A 108 14.58 4.06 4.53
C VAL A 108 13.37 3.16 4.77
N LEU A 109 12.50 3.50 5.73
CA LEU A 109 11.33 2.68 6.06
C LEU A 109 10.34 2.64 4.89
N PHE A 110 10.02 3.79 4.31
CA PHE A 110 9.13 3.85 3.16
C PHE A 110 9.76 3.24 1.91
N ILE A 111 11.07 3.48 1.67
CA ILE A 111 11.80 2.84 0.56
C ILE A 111 11.75 1.31 0.66
N PHE A 112 12.09 0.74 1.82
CA PHE A 112 12.04 -0.70 2.03
C PHE A 112 10.61 -1.25 1.95
N HIS A 113 9.61 -0.52 2.44
CA HIS A 113 8.21 -0.90 2.28
C HIS A 113 7.78 -1.01 0.81
N HIS A 114 8.18 -0.05 -0.03
CA HIS A 114 7.87 -0.06 -1.45
C HIS A 114 8.60 -1.20 -2.17
N LEU A 115 9.89 -1.40 -1.87
CA LEU A 115 10.67 -2.52 -2.42
C LEU A 115 10.09 -3.89 -2.01
N ALA A 116 9.67 -4.04 -0.75
CA ALA A 116 9.03 -5.24 -0.24
C ALA A 116 7.72 -5.54 -0.98
N THR A 117 6.88 -4.52 -1.16
CA THR A 117 5.59 -4.67 -1.87
C THR A 117 5.82 -4.99 -3.34
N LEU A 118 6.75 -4.29 -4.01
CA LEU A 118 7.17 -4.58 -5.38
C LEU A 118 7.69 -6.00 -5.53
N TYR A 119 8.55 -6.46 -4.61
CA TYR A 119 9.07 -7.82 -4.63
C TYR A 119 7.93 -8.85 -4.65
N VAL A 120 6.97 -8.74 -3.74
CA VAL A 120 5.83 -9.68 -3.65
C VAL A 120 4.95 -9.59 -4.91
N PHE A 121 4.62 -8.39 -5.38
CA PHE A 121 3.76 -8.22 -6.55
C PHE A 121 4.42 -8.67 -7.85
N VAL A 122 5.67 -8.29 -8.09
CA VAL A 122 6.43 -8.67 -9.30
C VAL A 122 6.65 -10.18 -9.35
N THR A 123 7.05 -10.80 -8.24
CA THR A 123 7.25 -12.25 -8.21
C THR A 123 5.93 -13.01 -8.39
N CYS A 124 4.83 -12.57 -7.77
CA CYS A 124 3.52 -13.17 -8.03
C CYS A 124 3.08 -12.99 -9.50
N ARG A 125 3.29 -11.81 -10.07
CA ARG A 125 2.80 -11.44 -11.40
C ARG A 125 3.58 -12.05 -12.56
N PHE A 126 4.91 -12.06 -12.46
CA PHE A 126 5.82 -12.33 -13.58
C PHE A 126 6.68 -13.58 -13.41
N VAL A 127 6.70 -14.19 -12.21
CA VAL A 127 7.51 -15.39 -11.94
C VAL A 127 6.62 -16.59 -11.60
N VAL A 128 5.74 -16.42 -10.62
CA VAL A 128 4.93 -17.53 -10.08
C VAL A 128 3.61 -17.70 -10.81
N HIS A 129 2.98 -16.60 -11.25
CA HIS A 129 1.67 -16.57 -11.93
C HIS A 129 0.50 -17.19 -11.15
N HIS A 130 0.68 -17.43 -9.85
CA HIS A 130 -0.32 -17.95 -8.92
C HIS A 130 -0.34 -17.10 -7.64
N GLY A 131 -1.47 -17.14 -6.94
CA GLY A 131 -1.64 -16.55 -5.60
C GLY A 131 -2.03 -15.07 -5.55
N ALA A 132 -2.34 -14.45 -6.69
CA ALA A 132 -2.78 -13.05 -6.72
C ALA A 132 -4.06 -12.80 -5.90
N SER A 133 -4.95 -13.80 -5.79
CA SER A 133 -6.18 -13.69 -4.98
C SER A 133 -5.88 -13.28 -3.54
N ALA A 134 -4.92 -13.95 -2.89
CA ALA A 134 -4.54 -13.66 -1.52
C ALA A 134 -3.90 -12.26 -1.38
N LEU A 135 -3.03 -11.90 -2.34
CA LEU A 135 -2.38 -10.58 -2.36
C LEU A 135 -3.38 -9.45 -2.59
N LEU A 136 -4.41 -9.66 -3.42
CA LEU A 136 -5.45 -8.68 -3.64
C LEU A 136 -6.35 -8.48 -2.43
N VAL A 137 -6.60 -9.52 -1.62
CA VAL A 137 -7.29 -9.34 -0.34
C VAL A 137 -6.46 -8.48 0.61
N LEU A 138 -5.14 -8.73 0.69
CA LEU A 138 -4.24 -7.86 1.47
C LEU A 138 -4.21 -6.43 0.93
N LEU A 139 -4.21 -6.25 -0.39
CA LEU A 139 -4.30 -4.94 -1.04
C LEU A 139 -5.62 -4.24 -0.66
N VAL A 140 -6.76 -4.94 -0.67
CA VAL A 140 -8.04 -4.38 -0.21
C VAL A 140 -7.96 -3.92 1.25
N LEU A 141 -7.41 -4.75 2.14
CA LEU A 141 -7.27 -4.41 3.56
C LEU A 141 -6.32 -3.23 3.79
N ALA A 142 -5.30 -3.07 2.96
CA ALA A 142 -4.42 -1.92 2.99
C ALA A 142 -5.12 -0.67 2.43
N GLU A 143 -5.67 -0.76 1.22
CA GLU A 143 -6.16 0.41 0.48
C GLU A 143 -7.48 0.98 1.00
N ILE A 144 -8.28 0.19 1.73
CA ILE A 144 -9.49 0.71 2.36
C ILE A 144 -9.18 1.88 3.32
N THR A 145 -7.98 1.92 3.90
CA THR A 145 -7.54 3.01 4.78
C THR A 145 -6.82 4.13 4.04
N SER A 146 -6.49 3.96 2.75
CA SER A 146 -5.58 4.82 1.99
C SER A 146 -6.13 6.24 1.78
N LEU A 147 -7.42 6.37 1.47
CA LEU A 147 -8.06 7.68 1.34
C LEU A 147 -7.95 8.49 2.64
N CYS A 148 -8.32 7.87 3.76
CA CYS A 148 -8.26 8.50 5.08
C CYS A 148 -6.81 8.84 5.47
N GLN A 149 -5.88 7.91 5.23
CA GLN A 149 -4.46 8.08 5.50
C GLN A 149 -3.88 9.27 4.73
N ASN A 150 -4.08 9.33 3.41
CA ASN A 150 -3.51 10.39 2.58
C ASN A 150 -4.11 11.77 2.88
N VAL A 151 -5.42 11.85 3.15
CA VAL A 151 -6.04 13.12 3.56
C VAL A 151 -5.53 13.57 4.94
N TRP A 152 -5.37 12.64 5.88
CA TRP A 152 -4.76 12.91 7.18
C TRP A 152 -3.30 13.39 7.05
N THR A 153 -2.50 12.75 6.20
CA THR A 153 -1.11 13.15 5.91
C THR A 153 -1.04 14.54 5.28
N LEU A 154 -1.86 14.83 4.27
CA LEU A 154 -1.93 16.17 3.65
C LEU A 154 -2.31 17.27 4.64
N ALA A 155 -3.29 16.98 5.52
CA ALA A 155 -3.64 17.89 6.61
C ALA A 155 -2.46 18.11 7.56
N SER A 156 -1.68 17.06 7.83
CA SER A 156 -0.51 17.13 8.71
C SER A 156 0.58 18.07 8.19
N PHE A 157 0.81 18.14 6.87
CA PHE A 157 1.80 19.04 6.26
C PHE A 157 1.45 20.51 6.46
N ARG A 158 0.15 20.83 6.48
CA ARG A 158 -0.37 22.21 6.53
C ARG A 158 -0.94 22.60 7.89
N LYS A 159 -0.87 21.73 8.90
CA LYS A 159 -1.49 21.97 10.22
C LYS A 159 -0.91 23.18 10.94
N ALA A 160 0.37 23.49 10.73
CA ALA A 160 1.01 24.68 11.27
C ALA A 160 0.69 25.96 10.46
N ASP A 161 0.40 25.80 9.17
CA ASP A 161 0.21 26.92 8.25
C ASP A 161 -1.22 27.45 8.25
N THR A 162 -2.21 26.58 8.48
CA THR A 162 -3.63 26.96 8.36
C THR A 162 -4.50 26.36 9.46
N PRO A 163 -5.41 27.14 10.09
CA PRO A 163 -6.32 26.63 11.11
C PRO A 163 -7.25 25.52 10.60
N ALA A 164 -7.64 25.57 9.32
CA ALA A 164 -8.50 24.56 8.71
C ALA A 164 -7.80 23.18 8.64
N ALA A 165 -6.54 23.14 8.21
CA ALA A 165 -5.77 21.89 8.18
C ALA A 165 -5.51 21.35 9.58
N SER A 166 -5.26 22.21 10.57
CA SER A 166 -5.11 21.80 11.97
C SER A 166 -6.39 21.12 12.49
N LYS A 167 -7.55 21.76 12.34
CA LYS A 167 -8.85 21.19 12.74
C LYS A 167 -9.13 19.86 12.03
N LEU A 168 -8.83 19.78 10.74
CA LEU A 168 -9.01 18.54 9.96
C LEU A 168 -8.08 17.43 10.47
N TYR A 169 -6.81 17.73 10.71
CA TYR A 169 -5.83 16.78 11.26
C TYR A 169 -6.27 16.26 12.62
N GLU A 170 -6.68 17.15 13.54
CA GLU A 170 -7.16 16.76 14.87
C GLU A 170 -8.44 15.92 14.81
N TYR A 171 -9.35 16.26 13.90
CA TYR A 171 -10.58 15.50 13.68
C TYR A 171 -10.30 14.11 13.11
N LEU A 172 -9.41 14.00 12.12
CA LEU A 172 -9.12 12.74 11.46
C LEU A 172 -8.26 11.82 12.31
N SER A 173 -7.28 12.33 13.05
CA SER A 173 -6.26 11.52 13.76
C SER A 173 -6.84 10.33 14.54
N PRO A 174 -7.72 10.49 15.54
CA PRO A 174 -8.22 9.35 16.32
C PRO A 174 -9.09 8.40 15.50
N ARG A 175 -9.81 8.92 14.49
CA ARG A 175 -10.66 8.11 13.60
C ARG A 175 -9.82 7.26 12.65
N PHE A 176 -8.80 7.88 12.08
CA PHE A 176 -7.81 7.24 11.22
C PHE A 176 -7.08 6.15 11.99
N TYR A 177 -6.57 6.43 13.20
CA TYR A 177 -5.85 5.44 13.98
C TYR A 177 -6.73 4.24 14.33
N ALA A 178 -7.98 4.46 14.75
CA ALA A 178 -8.92 3.38 15.02
C ALA A 178 -9.21 2.54 13.77
N PHE A 179 -9.49 3.20 12.64
CA PHE A 179 -9.76 2.54 11.37
C PHE A 179 -8.55 1.72 10.88
N TYR A 180 -7.35 2.30 10.95
CA TYR A 180 -6.10 1.65 10.61
C TYR A 180 -5.82 0.44 11.52
N SER A 181 -6.01 0.58 12.83
CA SER A 181 -5.86 -0.52 13.79
C SER A 181 -6.77 -1.70 13.49
N VAL A 182 -8.02 -1.47 13.04
CA VAL A 182 -8.93 -2.56 12.66
C VAL A 182 -8.45 -3.27 11.40
N PHE A 183 -8.28 -2.56 10.30
CA PHE A 183 -8.06 -3.20 8.99
C PHE A 183 -6.63 -3.72 8.85
N ARG A 184 -5.63 -2.92 9.22
CA ARG A 184 -4.22 -3.29 9.09
C ARG A 184 -3.65 -3.93 10.35
N GLY A 185 -4.14 -3.54 11.53
CA GLY A 185 -3.65 -4.03 12.80
C GLY A 185 -4.32 -5.31 13.32
N PHE A 186 -5.52 -5.65 12.84
CA PHE A 186 -6.25 -6.86 13.27
C PHE A 186 -6.63 -7.77 12.10
N LEU A 187 -7.39 -7.26 11.12
CA LEU A 187 -7.85 -8.08 9.99
C LEU A 187 -6.69 -8.56 9.10
N GLY A 188 -5.70 -7.70 8.85
CA GLY A 188 -4.46 -8.05 8.16
C GLY A 188 -3.74 -9.27 8.78
N PRO A 189 -3.32 -9.22 10.06
CA PRO A 189 -2.71 -10.36 10.74
C PRO A 189 -3.55 -11.64 10.71
N LEU A 190 -4.87 -11.52 10.94
CA LEU A 190 -5.77 -12.68 10.88
C LEU A 190 -5.78 -13.33 9.50
N PHE A 191 -5.76 -12.53 8.43
CA PHE A 191 -5.70 -13.04 7.07
C PHE A 191 -4.36 -13.70 6.76
N VAL A 192 -3.24 -13.10 7.19
CA VAL A 192 -1.91 -13.68 7.01
C VAL A 192 -1.75 -14.99 7.78
N LEU A 193 -2.33 -15.11 8.98
CA LEU A 193 -2.36 -16.38 9.69
C LEU A 193 -3.07 -17.48 8.87
N LYS A 194 -4.24 -17.16 8.27
CA LYS A 194 -4.96 -18.09 7.39
C LYS A 194 -4.12 -18.48 6.17
N MET A 195 -3.44 -17.51 5.54
CA MET A 195 -2.52 -17.79 4.43
C MET A 195 -1.38 -18.72 4.87
N GLY A 196 -0.78 -18.47 6.03
CA GLY A 196 0.30 -19.31 6.57
C GLY A 196 -0.14 -20.75 6.81
N ILE A 197 -1.30 -20.95 7.46
CA ILE A 197 -1.88 -22.28 7.69
C ILE A 197 -2.09 -23.02 6.36
N PHE A 198 -2.64 -22.34 5.35
CA PHE A 198 -2.84 -22.91 4.02
C PHE A 198 -1.52 -23.34 3.36
N PHE A 199 -0.49 -22.48 3.36
CA PHE A 199 0.80 -22.83 2.75
C PHE A 199 1.51 -23.98 3.49
N ILE A 200 1.49 -23.97 4.83
CA ILE A 200 2.10 -25.02 5.65
C ILE A 200 1.40 -26.36 5.48
N SER A 201 0.08 -26.38 5.18
CA SER A 201 -0.67 -27.61 4.96
C SER A 201 -0.23 -28.40 3.71
N GLY A 202 0.62 -27.84 2.85
CA GLY A 202 1.04 -28.45 1.59
C GLY A 202 0.05 -28.24 0.45
N ALA A 203 -1.08 -27.56 0.67
CA ALA A 203 -2.11 -27.30 -0.34
C ALA A 203 -1.61 -26.50 -1.57
N ALA A 204 -0.42 -25.89 -1.48
CA ALA A 204 0.20 -25.13 -2.56
C ALA A 204 1.46 -25.80 -3.16
N ASP A 205 1.90 -26.96 -2.67
CA ASP A 205 3.26 -27.50 -2.93
C ASP A 205 3.57 -27.74 -4.42
N THR A 206 2.55 -28.01 -5.24
CA THR A 206 2.71 -28.23 -6.69
C THR A 206 2.44 -26.99 -7.54
N LEU A 207 1.95 -25.91 -6.94
CA LEU A 207 1.45 -24.71 -7.63
C LEU A 207 2.32 -23.48 -7.37
N ILE A 208 2.80 -23.31 -6.13
CA ILE A 208 3.65 -22.19 -5.73
C ILE A 208 4.95 -22.76 -5.16
N PRO A 209 6.11 -22.46 -5.75
CA PRO A 209 7.40 -22.90 -5.23
C PRO A 209 7.59 -22.48 -3.77
N ARG A 210 8.15 -23.39 -2.95
CA ARG A 210 8.33 -23.16 -1.51
C ARG A 210 9.11 -21.88 -1.19
N TRP A 211 10.17 -21.60 -1.95
CA TRP A 211 10.96 -20.38 -1.76
C TRP A 211 10.10 -19.10 -1.89
N ALA A 212 9.11 -19.11 -2.80
CA ALA A 212 8.31 -17.93 -3.13
C ALA A 212 7.29 -17.64 -2.03
N TRP A 213 6.49 -18.64 -1.63
CA TRP A 213 5.51 -18.38 -0.58
C TRP A 213 6.19 -18.12 0.78
N ILE A 214 7.31 -18.80 1.09
CA ILE A 214 8.05 -18.56 2.34
C ILE A 214 8.55 -17.12 2.37
N SER A 215 9.18 -16.64 1.28
CA SER A 215 9.68 -15.27 1.22
C SER A 215 8.55 -14.24 1.29
N TRP A 216 7.42 -14.48 0.61
CA TRP A 216 6.25 -13.62 0.69
C TRP A 216 5.71 -13.54 2.12
N MET A 217 5.56 -14.68 2.80
CA MET A 217 5.08 -14.73 4.17
C MET A 217 5.99 -13.95 5.13
N VAL A 218 7.31 -14.07 4.99
CA VAL A 218 8.28 -13.30 5.80
C VAL A 218 8.12 -11.80 5.56
N VAL A 219 8.09 -11.38 4.29
CA VAL A 219 7.98 -9.97 3.90
C VAL A 219 6.66 -9.36 4.38
N ILE A 220 5.54 -10.03 4.11
CA ILE A 220 4.20 -9.56 4.48
C ILE A 220 4.05 -9.48 6.01
N THR A 221 4.49 -10.50 6.75
CA THR A 221 4.39 -10.52 8.21
C THR A 221 5.22 -9.39 8.83
N THR A 222 6.41 -9.14 8.31
CA THR A 222 7.28 -8.04 8.75
C THR A 222 6.61 -6.69 8.48
N ALA A 223 6.06 -6.48 7.28
CA ALA A 223 5.37 -5.24 6.93
C ALA A 223 4.16 -4.97 7.84
N ILE A 224 3.37 -5.99 8.15
CA ILE A 224 2.24 -5.88 9.09
C ILE A 224 2.70 -5.54 10.49
N PHE A 225 3.77 -6.19 10.98
CA PHE A 225 4.33 -5.88 12.30
C PHE A 225 4.79 -4.42 12.40
N VAL A 226 5.54 -3.94 11.40
CA VAL A 226 5.97 -2.54 11.33
C VAL A 226 4.78 -1.59 11.27
N SER A 227 3.74 -1.93 10.50
CA SER A 227 2.47 -1.19 10.44
C SER A 227 1.77 -1.09 11.81
N ILE A 228 1.75 -2.18 12.60
CA ILE A 228 1.20 -2.18 13.96
C ILE A 228 2.02 -1.27 14.87
N VAL A 229 3.35 -1.40 14.87
CA VAL A 229 4.23 -0.54 15.68
C VAL A 229 4.05 0.93 15.30
N TRP A 230 3.94 1.23 14.01
CA TRP A 230 3.72 2.57 13.49
C TRP A 230 2.41 3.19 14.02
N VAL A 231 1.27 2.49 13.94
CA VAL A 231 0.00 3.04 14.45
C VAL A 231 -0.03 3.12 15.97
N LEU A 232 0.61 2.19 16.69
CA LEU A 232 0.74 2.27 18.14
C LEU A 232 1.54 3.50 18.59
N ASN A 233 2.62 3.83 17.88
CA ASN A 233 3.39 5.04 18.16
C ASN A 233 2.52 6.31 17.99
N HIS A 234 1.69 6.37 16.95
CA HIS A 234 0.76 7.48 16.73
C HIS A 234 -0.30 7.60 17.84
N TRP A 235 -0.84 6.47 18.31
CA TRP A 235 -1.73 6.45 19.47
C TRP A 235 -1.04 7.00 20.72
N ILE A 236 0.19 6.56 21.01
CA ILE A 236 0.97 7.00 22.17
C ILE A 236 1.23 8.50 22.11
N GLU A 237 1.64 9.02 20.95
CA GLU A 237 1.89 10.45 20.75
C GLU A 237 0.62 11.27 20.96
N TRP A 238 -0.50 10.84 20.39
CA TRP A 238 -1.78 11.50 20.54
C TRP A 238 -2.26 11.60 22.00
N PHE A 239 -2.16 10.51 22.77
CA PHE A 239 -2.49 10.53 24.20
C PHE A 239 -1.52 11.40 25.01
N ARG A 240 -0.23 11.41 24.64
CA ARG A 240 0.78 12.25 25.28
C ARG A 240 0.51 13.75 25.05
N GLU A 241 0.10 14.14 23.85
CA GLU A 241 -0.27 15.53 23.54
C GLU A 241 -1.51 15.95 24.35
N ARG A 242 -2.56 15.13 24.37
CA ARG A 242 -3.80 15.39 25.13
C ARG A 242 -3.54 15.56 26.62
N SER A 243 -2.72 14.69 27.23
CA SER A 243 -2.38 14.78 28.64
C SER A 243 -1.55 16.03 28.98
N ARG A 244 -0.67 16.48 28.09
CA ARG A 244 0.07 17.75 28.24
C ARG A 244 -0.85 18.96 28.18
N VAL A 245 -1.84 18.96 27.28
CA VAL A 245 -2.83 20.04 27.19
C VAL A 245 -3.68 20.09 28.46
N GLN A 246 -4.16 18.94 28.96
CA GLN A 246 -4.92 18.87 30.22
C GLN A 246 -4.13 19.43 31.41
N LYS A 247 -2.83 19.09 31.52
CA LYS A 247 -1.94 19.61 32.57
C LYS A 247 -1.63 21.10 32.48
N LYS A 248 -1.85 21.75 31.33
CA LYS A 248 -1.66 23.20 31.15
C LYS A 248 -2.92 24.01 31.44
N VAL A 249 -4.08 23.35 31.46
CA VAL A 249 -5.40 23.97 31.67
C VAL A 249 -5.89 23.78 33.11
N ALA A 250 -5.36 22.76 33.82
CA ALA A 250 -5.53 22.56 35.26
C ALA A 250 -4.51 23.39 36.05
#